data_AF-A0A0S7ZGQ9-F1
#
_entry.id   AF-A0A0S7ZGQ9-F1
#
_cell.length_a   1.000
_cell.length_b   1.000
_cell.length_c   1.000
_cell.angle_alpha   90.00
_cell.angle_beta   90.00
_cell.angle_gamma   90.00
#
_symmetry.space_group_name_H-M   'P 1'
#
loop_
_entity.id
_entity.type
_entity.pdbx_description
1 polymer ?
#
loop_
_entity_poly.entity_id
_entity_poly.type
_entity_poly.pdbx_seq_one_letter_code
_entity_poly.pdbx_strand_id
1 'polypeptide(L)'
;MFNQEYKFTYGEAWRPDEMQKIYYEQGKSKIKERGPHGNRLARDYNIFINDKLTYSKENLQSIGDFWESLDPLNRWGGNFKSFVDTSHFEREKI
;
A
#
# COMPACT_ATOMS: atom_id res chain seq x y z
N MET A 1 -6.74 20.12 -15.26
CA MET A 1 -6.53 18.86 -16.00
C MET A 1 -5.26 18.22 -15.48
N PHE A 2 -5.34 17.02 -14.93
CA PHE A 2 -4.15 16.29 -14.48
C PHE A 2 -3.37 15.82 -15.71
N ASN A 3 -2.32 16.55 -16.09
CA ASN A 3 -1.44 16.25 -17.23
C ASN A 3 -0.47 15.08 -16.95
N GLN A 4 -0.86 14.14 -16.10
CA GLN A 4 -0.01 13.02 -15.69
C GLN A 4 -0.69 11.72 -16.07
N GLU A 5 0.04 10.87 -16.80
CA GLU A 5 -0.38 9.51 -17.08
C GLU A 5 0.02 8.62 -15.91
N TYR A 6 -0.98 7.98 -15.29
CA TYR A 6 -0.76 7.01 -14.22
C TYR A 6 -0.91 5.58 -14.77
N LYS A 7 0.06 4.72 -14.49
CA LYS A 7 -0.04 3.27 -14.75
C LYS A 7 0.18 2.50 -13.46
N PHE A 8 -0.50 1.37 -13.35
CA PHE A 8 -0.46 0.53 -12.16
C PHE A 8 -0.14 -0.90 -12.57
N THR A 9 0.73 -1.55 -11.81
CA THR A 9 0.83 -3.02 -11.79
C THR A 9 0.66 -3.53 -10.37
N TYR A 10 0.34 -4.81 -10.24
CA TYR A 10 0.13 -5.42 -8.94
C TYR A 10 1.46 -5.82 -8.29
N GLY A 11 1.60 -5.46 -7.01
CA GLY A 11 2.56 -6.07 -6.09
C GLY A 11 1.91 -7.25 -5.37
N GLU A 12 2.05 -7.30 -4.05
CA GLU A 12 1.49 -8.37 -3.23
C GLU A 12 0.04 -8.07 -2.81
N ALA A 13 -0.85 -9.05 -2.94
CA ALA A 13 -2.24 -8.93 -2.47
C ALA A 13 -2.47 -9.80 -1.24
N TRP A 14 -2.55 -11.11 -1.41
CA TRP A 14 -2.65 -12.05 -0.28
C TRP A 14 -1.25 -12.52 0.12
N ARG A 15 -0.95 -12.42 1.41
CA ARG A 15 0.31 -12.85 2.02
C ARG A 15 0.04 -13.97 3.02
N PRO A 16 0.63 -15.17 2.86
CA PRO A 16 0.50 -16.24 3.84
C PRO A 16 1.30 -15.93 5.12
N ASP A 17 0.93 -16.57 6.23
CA ASP A 17 1.50 -16.27 7.56
C ASP A 17 3.00 -16.61 7.62
N GLU A 18 3.44 -17.62 6.87
CA GLU A 18 4.85 -17.98 6.71
C GLU A 18 5.67 -16.85 6.09
N MET A 19 5.14 -16.20 5.04
CA MET A 19 5.81 -15.06 4.39
C MET A 19 5.82 -13.83 5.29
N GLN A 20 4.74 -13.61 6.05
CA GLN A 20 4.69 -12.53 7.04
C GLN A 20 5.78 -12.68 8.10
N LYS A 21 5.99 -13.92 8.60
CA LYS A 21 7.06 -14.23 9.54
C LYS A 21 8.45 -13.95 8.93
N ILE A 22 8.68 -14.39 7.69
CA ILE A 22 9.95 -14.14 6.97
C ILE A 22 10.20 -12.63 6.83
N TYR A 23 9.19 -11.84 6.46
CA TYR A 23 9.34 -10.39 6.32
C TYR A 23 9.62 -9.70 7.65
N TYR A 24 8.99 -10.13 8.73
CA TYR A 24 9.29 -9.63 10.06
C TYR A 24 10.75 -9.93 10.47
N GLU A 25 11.20 -11.17 10.29
CA GLU A 25 12.57 -11.59 10.59
C GLU A 25 13.62 -10.84 9.74
N GLN A 26 13.27 -10.48 8.49
CA GLN A 26 14.11 -9.66 7.61
C GLN A 26 14.01 -8.15 7.88
N GLY A 27 13.18 -7.71 8.84
CA GLY A 27 12.94 -6.29 9.13
C GLY A 27 12.13 -5.55 8.06
N LYS A 28 11.53 -6.26 7.11
CA LYS A 28 10.65 -5.75 6.04
C LYS A 28 9.21 -5.51 6.49
N SER A 29 8.83 -6.04 7.64
CA SER A 29 7.56 -5.75 8.29
C SER A 29 7.75 -5.39 9.76
N LYS A 30 6.86 -4.55 10.31
CA LYS A 30 6.81 -4.22 11.74
C LYS A 30 5.87 -5.14 12.53
N ILE A 31 5.05 -5.93 11.85
CA ILE A 31 4.06 -6.82 12.46
C ILE A 31 4.55 -8.25 12.29
N LYS A 32 4.55 -9.04 13.36
CA LYS A 32 4.96 -10.45 13.32
C LYS A 32 3.78 -11.35 12.96
N GLU A 33 2.60 -10.96 13.41
CA GLU A 33 1.33 -11.66 13.23
C GLU A 33 0.67 -11.32 11.88
N ARG A 34 -0.43 -12.02 11.57
CA ARG A 34 -1.23 -11.80 10.36
C ARG A 34 -1.73 -10.36 10.27
N GLY A 35 -1.33 -9.67 9.21
CA GLY A 35 -1.79 -8.33 8.87
C GLY A 35 -2.92 -8.29 7.81
N PRO A 36 -3.21 -7.09 7.28
CA PRO A 36 -4.24 -6.84 6.26
C PRO A 36 -4.11 -7.68 4.99
N HIS A 37 -2.90 -7.91 4.48
CA HIS A 37 -2.68 -8.83 3.34
C HIS A 37 -3.16 -10.25 3.62
N GLY A 38 -2.84 -10.80 4.79
CA GLY A 38 -3.28 -12.15 5.17
C GLY A 38 -4.80 -12.23 5.39
N ASN A 39 -5.43 -11.10 5.71
CA ASN A 39 -6.89 -10.97 5.78
C ASN A 39 -7.55 -10.69 4.41
N ARG A 40 -6.77 -10.58 3.32
CA ARG A 40 -7.24 -10.17 1.97
C ARG A 40 -7.86 -8.78 1.93
N LEU A 41 -7.39 -7.89 2.80
CA LEU A 41 -7.87 -6.50 2.95
C LEU A 41 -6.83 -5.46 2.53
N ALA A 42 -5.73 -5.89 1.93
CA ALA A 42 -4.71 -4.99 1.41
C ALA A 42 -4.17 -5.45 0.06
N ARG A 43 -3.59 -4.49 -0.65
CA ARG A 43 -2.82 -4.72 -1.87
C ARG A 43 -1.72 -3.68 -1.99
N ASP A 44 -0.56 -4.15 -2.41
CA ASP A 44 0.53 -3.28 -2.81
C ASP A 44 0.46 -3.04 -4.32
N TYR A 45 0.74 -1.80 -4.75
CA TYR A 45 0.81 -1.42 -6.15
C TYR A 45 2.19 -0.89 -6.51
N ASN A 46 2.65 -1.20 -7.73
CA ASN A 46 3.72 -0.46 -8.36
C ASN A 46 3.10 0.64 -9.20
N ILE A 47 3.38 1.90 -8.86
CA ILE A 47 2.76 3.07 -9.48
C ILE A 47 3.77 3.78 -10.37
N PHE A 48 3.37 4.04 -11.60
CA PHE A 48 4.18 4.73 -12.59
C PHE A 48 3.51 6.08 -12.91
N ILE A 49 4.31 7.14 -12.91
CA ILE A 49 3.91 8.46 -13.38
C ILE A 49 4.77 8.80 -14.58
N ASN A 50 4.13 8.99 -15.74
CA ASN A 50 4.83 9.23 -17.01
C ASN A 50 5.90 8.14 -17.27
N ASP A 51 5.49 6.88 -17.16
CA ASP A 51 6.32 5.66 -17.33
C ASP A 51 7.48 5.48 -16.35
N LYS A 52 7.54 6.27 -15.28
CA LYS A 52 8.56 6.14 -14.22
C LYS A 52 7.94 5.58 -12.95
N LEU A 53 8.42 4.42 -12.51
CA LEU A 53 8.10 3.85 -11.21
C LEU A 53 8.45 4.87 -10.12
N THR A 54 7.52 5.14 -9.21
CA THR A 54 7.75 6.05 -8.10
C THR A 54 7.19 5.51 -6.80
N TYR A 55 7.85 5.87 -5.70
CA TYR A 55 7.43 5.63 -4.32
C TYR A 55 7.39 6.94 -3.51
N SER A 56 7.53 8.10 -4.17
CA SER A 56 7.49 9.40 -3.50
C SER A 56 6.10 9.65 -2.93
N LYS A 57 6.04 9.98 -1.64
CA LYS A 57 4.79 10.33 -0.98
C LYS A 57 4.15 11.54 -1.65
N GLU A 58 4.93 12.59 -1.95
CA GLU A 58 4.41 13.81 -2.56
C GLU A 58 3.74 13.52 -3.91
N ASN A 59 4.38 12.70 -4.74
CA ASN A 59 3.86 12.32 -6.06
C ASN A 59 2.61 11.43 -5.99
N LEU A 60 2.49 10.63 -4.92
CA LEU A 60 1.43 9.64 -4.76
C LEU A 60 0.29 10.11 -3.85
N GLN A 61 0.41 11.29 -3.23
CA GLN A 61 -0.55 11.81 -2.26
C GLN A 61 -1.98 11.86 -2.84
N SER A 62 -2.16 12.35 -4.07
CA SER A 62 -3.48 12.44 -4.71
C SER A 62 -4.13 11.07 -4.92
N ILE A 63 -3.32 10.01 -5.15
CA ILE A 63 -3.81 8.63 -5.30
C ILE A 63 -4.20 8.07 -3.93
N GLY A 64 -3.39 8.33 -2.90
CA GLY A 64 -3.69 7.96 -1.52
C GLY A 64 -4.97 8.62 -1.00
N ASP A 65 -5.09 9.93 -1.18
CA ASP A 65 -6.27 10.71 -0.78
C ASP A 65 -7.52 10.22 -1.52
N PHE A 66 -7.39 9.88 -2.80
CA PHE A 66 -8.49 9.28 -3.56
C PHE A 66 -8.91 7.93 -2.95
N TRP A 67 -7.96 7.04 -2.64
CA TRP A 67 -8.28 5.75 -2.01
C TRP A 67 -9.02 5.90 -0.68
N GLU A 68 -8.54 6.79 0.20
CA GLU A 68 -9.16 7.08 1.49
C GLU A 68 -10.53 7.76 1.34
N SER A 69 -10.78 8.47 0.24
CA SER A 69 -12.09 9.06 -0.06
C SER A 69 -13.18 8.04 -0.46
N LEU A 70 -12.79 6.84 -0.92
CA LEU A 70 -13.74 5.83 -1.42
C LEU A 70 -14.56 5.17 -0.31
N ASP A 71 -13.99 5.02 0.89
CA ASP A 71 -14.65 4.40 2.05
C ASP A 71 -13.95 4.87 3.34
N PRO A 72 -14.66 5.20 4.42
CA PRO A 72 -14.04 5.64 5.68
C PRO A 72 -13.15 4.59 6.35
N LEU A 73 -13.26 3.31 5.98
CA LEU A 73 -12.41 2.22 6.47
C LEU A 73 -11.11 2.09 5.65
N ASN A 74 -10.99 2.75 4.50
CA ASN A 74 -9.80 2.70 3.68
C ASN A 74 -8.69 3.55 4.30
N ARG A 75 -7.46 3.03 4.21
CA ARG A 75 -6.23 3.74 4.60
C ARG A 75 -5.15 3.53 3.55
N TRP A 76 -4.33 4.54 3.33
CA TRP A 76 -3.15 4.46 2.50
C TRP A 76 -1.87 4.48 3.34
N GLY A 77 -0.95 3.56 3.06
CA GLY A 77 0.30 3.43 3.81
C GLY A 77 1.21 4.65 3.73
N GLY A 78 1.06 5.51 2.70
CA GLY A 78 1.76 6.79 2.61
C GLY A 78 1.37 7.80 3.71
N ASN A 79 0.21 7.63 4.34
CA ASN A 79 -0.30 8.47 5.43
C ASN A 79 -0.04 7.88 6.83
N PHE A 80 0.61 6.72 6.93
CA PHE A 80 0.97 6.13 8.22
C PHE A 80 2.02 6.98 8.96
N LYS A 81 1.87 7.09 10.29
CA LYS A 81 2.70 7.99 11.12
C LYS A 81 4.09 7.44 11.45
N SER A 82 4.21 6.13 11.61
CA SER A 82 5.44 5.48 12.11
C SER A 82 6.26 4.80 11.01
N PHE A 83 5.63 4.48 9.88
CA PHE A 83 6.25 3.77 8.76
C PHE A 83 5.52 4.13 7.48
N VAL A 84 6.15 4.95 6.63
CA VAL A 84 5.57 5.38 5.36
C VAL A 84 5.74 4.26 4.32
N ASP A 85 4.63 3.69 3.88
CA ASP A 85 4.57 2.65 2.84
C ASP A 85 3.66 3.09 1.70
N THR A 86 4.23 3.84 0.76
CA THR A 86 3.46 4.45 -0.33
C THR A 86 2.90 3.45 -1.34
N SER A 87 3.41 2.22 -1.34
CA SER A 87 2.92 1.14 -2.19
C SER A 87 1.65 0.48 -1.65
N HIS A 88 1.40 0.62 -0.33
CA HIS A 88 0.42 -0.15 0.41
C HIS A 88 -0.95 0.52 0.51
N PHE A 89 -2.00 -0.20 0.09
CA PHE A 89 -3.38 0.26 0.17
C PHE A 89 -4.19 -0.79 0.91
N GLU A 90 -4.86 -0.38 1.99
CA GLU A 90 -5.59 -1.29 2.87
C GLU A 90 -6.96 -0.76 3.26
N ARG A 91 -7.75 -1.63 3.87
CA ARG A 91 -8.98 -1.28 4.58
C ARG A 91 -9.12 -2.04 5.88
N GLU A 92 -9.88 -1.47 6.81
CA GLU A 92 -10.26 -2.15 8.05
C GLU A 92 -11.32 -3.25 7.82
N LYS A 93 -11.46 -4.15 8.81
CA LYS A 93 -12.49 -5.19 8.82
C LYS A 93 -13.88 -4.55 9.02
N ILE A 94 -14.90 -5.15 8.41
CA ILE A 94 -16.33 -4.85 8.67
C ILE A 94 -16.76 -5.59 9.93
#